data_AF-Q6ETU3-F1
#
_entry.id   AF-Q6ETU3-F1
#
_cell.length_a   1.000
_cell.length_b   1.000
_cell.length_c   1.000
_cell.angle_alpha   90.00
_cell.angle_beta   90.00
_cell.angle_gamma   90.00
#
_symmetry.space_group_name_H-M   'P 1'
#
loop_
_entity.id
_entity.type
_entity.pdbx_description
1 polymer ?
#
loop_
_entity_poly.entity_id
_entity_poly.type
_entity_poly.pdbx_seq_one_letter_code
_entity_poly.pdbx_strand_id
1 'polypeptide(L)'
;MLISPKEQLMFTGRGSVFAQSYLEEIYVMLLQGKCLHKPLSMDDMVVSALGRVHLRDGILMRPIAESRRAAIINSTWFEAMKLLKQMLAYANPHNFDLPPDFLHLCNTMENRYEPKGMNIPYHASLLPLHSRQQALLDAFNLLTNRMNFRYASWISCELPHRTEWPQVLHGNNFLRQWFRDKQWLNDDGTIKVPTGIEFLWAHRVLCCHSDDYARKGVCMYTWEQLHLLIHGKNPLVLPDLHLKLMRAGLLHLLDPARLFAYTTKRAEDFPLPHPTS
;
A
#
# COMPACT_ATOMS: atom_id res chain seq x y z
N MET A 1 -8.35 -24.74 1.36
CA MET A 1 -9.16 -23.55 1.68
C MET A 1 -8.89 -22.53 0.59
N LEU A 2 -9.88 -22.20 -0.25
CA LEU A 2 -9.74 -21.17 -1.28
C LEU A 2 -9.86 -19.80 -0.62
N ILE A 3 -8.90 -18.91 -0.86
CA ILE A 3 -8.91 -17.52 -0.40
C ILE A 3 -10.24 -16.89 -0.85
N SER A 4 -10.98 -16.29 0.09
CA SER A 4 -12.30 -15.72 -0.19
C SER A 4 -12.19 -14.60 -1.24
N PRO A 5 -13.16 -14.40 -2.14
CA PRO A 5 -13.20 -13.23 -3.02
C PRO A 5 -13.12 -11.89 -2.26
N LYS A 6 -13.53 -11.85 -0.98
CA LYS A 6 -13.36 -10.68 -0.10
C LYS A 6 -11.89 -10.41 0.28
N GLU A 7 -11.07 -11.46 0.32
CA GLU A 7 -9.62 -11.40 0.60
C GLU A 7 -8.79 -11.15 -0.68
N GLN A 8 -9.42 -11.20 -1.86
CA GLN A 8 -8.79 -11.04 -3.17
C GLN A 8 -8.90 -9.64 -3.77
N LEU A 9 -9.50 -8.68 -3.07
CA LEU A 9 -9.61 -7.31 -3.56
C LEU A 9 -8.26 -6.58 -3.43
N MET A 10 -7.29 -6.99 -4.22
CA MET A 10 -6.17 -6.15 -4.61
C MET A 10 -6.45 -5.65 -6.01
N PHE A 11 -6.03 -4.43 -6.31
CA PHE A 11 -6.07 -3.96 -7.69
C PHE A 11 -5.32 -4.95 -8.58
N THR A 12 -5.94 -5.32 -9.71
CA THR A 12 -5.19 -5.93 -10.80
C THR A 12 -4.06 -4.97 -11.20
N GLY A 13 -2.98 -5.46 -11.80
CA GLY A 13 -1.89 -4.57 -12.24
C GLY A 13 -2.38 -3.39 -13.11
N ARG A 14 -3.44 -3.61 -13.91
CA ARG A 14 -4.09 -2.54 -14.69
C ARG A 14 -4.93 -1.58 -13.83
N GLY A 15 -5.68 -2.09 -12.87
CA GLY A 15 -6.43 -1.26 -11.92
C GLY A 15 -5.51 -0.36 -11.09
N SER A 16 -4.35 -0.88 -10.68
CA SER A 16 -3.30 -0.14 -9.99
C SER A 16 -2.78 1.02 -10.84
N VAL A 17 -2.42 0.75 -12.10
CA VAL A 17 -1.93 1.78 -13.04
C VAL A 17 -2.98 2.88 -13.25
N PHE A 18 -4.23 2.49 -13.45
CA PHE A 18 -5.34 3.42 -13.64
C PHE A 18 -5.53 4.33 -12.41
N ALA A 19 -5.71 3.73 -11.22
CA ALA A 19 -5.95 4.46 -9.98
C ALA A 19 -4.76 5.37 -9.62
N GLN A 20 -3.55 4.85 -9.77
CA GLN A 20 -2.33 5.61 -9.53
C GLN A 20 -2.21 6.81 -10.49
N SER A 21 -2.29 6.58 -11.81
CA SER A 21 -2.12 7.65 -12.80
C SER A 21 -3.18 8.75 -12.63
N TYR A 22 -4.41 8.37 -12.30
CA TYR A 22 -5.47 9.32 -11.94
C TYR A 22 -5.09 10.22 -10.77
N LEU A 23 -4.62 9.65 -9.66
CA LEU A 23 -4.20 10.41 -8.48
C LEU A 23 -2.94 11.24 -8.74
N GLU A 24 -2.05 10.76 -9.60
CA GLU A 24 -0.82 11.47 -10.00
C GLU A 24 -1.13 12.70 -10.87
N GLU A 25 -2.07 12.61 -11.82
CA GLU A 25 -2.54 13.78 -12.59
C GLU A 25 -3.08 14.88 -11.68
N ILE A 26 -3.88 14.51 -10.66
CA ILE A 26 -4.38 15.45 -9.66
C ILE A 26 -3.23 16.06 -8.86
N TYR A 27 -2.27 15.23 -8.42
CA TYR A 27 -1.11 15.71 -7.68
C TYR A 27 -0.27 16.71 -8.50
N VAL A 28 0.03 16.40 -9.76
CA VAL A 28 0.78 17.28 -10.66
C VAL A 28 0.03 18.59 -10.91
N MET A 29 -1.29 18.53 -11.11
CA MET A 29 -2.14 19.72 -11.20
C MET A 29 -1.98 20.61 -9.95
N LEU A 30 -2.08 20.03 -8.75
CA LEU A 30 -1.94 20.77 -7.49
C LEU A 30 -0.54 21.38 -7.32
N LEU A 31 0.53 20.67 -7.75
CA LEU A 31 1.90 21.20 -7.75
C LEU A 31 2.06 22.42 -8.67
N GLN A 32 1.34 22.45 -9.80
CA GLN A 32 1.31 23.60 -10.69
C GLN A 32 0.46 24.77 -10.15
N GLY A 33 -0.06 24.66 -8.92
CA GLY A 33 -0.92 25.67 -8.31
C GLY A 33 -2.31 25.73 -8.94
N LYS A 34 -2.74 24.67 -9.61
CA LYS A 34 -4.04 24.56 -10.29
C LYS A 34 -5.03 23.75 -9.46
N CYS A 35 -6.32 24.02 -9.61
CA CYS A 35 -7.38 23.23 -8.98
C CYS A 35 -8.57 22.95 -9.92
N LEU A 36 -9.41 22.01 -9.49
CA LEU A 36 -10.67 21.69 -10.17
C LEU A 36 -11.67 22.85 -10.05
N HIS A 37 -12.29 23.26 -11.14
CA HIS A 37 -13.43 24.19 -11.13
C HIS A 37 -14.79 23.51 -10.92
N LYS A 38 -14.87 22.19 -11.13
CA LYS A 38 -16.07 21.37 -10.97
C LYS A 38 -15.70 19.98 -10.39
N PRO A 39 -16.64 19.24 -9.79
CA PRO A 39 -16.42 17.84 -9.43
C PRO A 39 -16.04 17.01 -10.65
N LEU A 40 -15.09 16.07 -10.47
CA LEU A 40 -14.65 15.17 -11.53
C LEU A 40 -15.70 14.09 -11.80
N SER A 41 -15.80 13.70 -13.07
CA SER A 41 -16.59 12.56 -13.52
C SER A 41 -15.74 11.64 -14.43
N MET A 42 -16.24 10.45 -14.72
CA MET A 42 -15.58 9.51 -15.64
C MET A 42 -15.43 10.10 -17.05
N ASP A 43 -16.34 10.97 -17.48
CA ASP A 43 -16.32 11.62 -18.80
C ASP A 43 -15.20 12.65 -18.94
N ASP A 44 -14.64 13.11 -17.82
CA ASP A 44 -13.52 14.05 -17.80
C ASP A 44 -12.16 13.34 -17.99
N MET A 45 -12.16 12.02 -18.22
CA MET A 45 -10.95 11.20 -18.32
C MET A 45 -10.76 10.62 -19.72
N VAL A 46 -9.49 10.43 -20.07
CA VAL A 46 -9.05 9.65 -21.23
C VAL A 46 -8.11 8.57 -20.73
N VAL A 47 -8.35 7.34 -21.15
CA VAL A 47 -7.51 6.20 -20.79
C VAL A 47 -6.66 5.82 -22.00
N SER A 48 -5.34 5.87 -21.85
CA SER A 48 -4.40 5.40 -22.87
C SER A 48 -4.46 3.88 -23.04
N ALA A 49 -3.88 3.37 -24.12
CA ALA A 49 -3.78 1.92 -24.38
C ALA A 49 -3.06 1.14 -23.26
N LEU A 50 -2.22 1.81 -22.46
CA LEU A 50 -1.51 1.24 -21.32
C LEU A 50 -2.30 1.32 -19.99
N GLY A 51 -3.55 1.80 -20.04
CA GLY A 51 -4.41 1.95 -18.86
C GLY A 51 -4.17 3.23 -18.05
N ARG A 52 -3.33 4.17 -18.55
CA ARG A 52 -3.06 5.44 -17.86
C ARG A 52 -4.19 6.43 -18.06
N VAL A 53 -4.57 7.12 -17.00
CA VAL A 53 -5.56 8.19 -17.00
C VAL A 53 -4.89 9.52 -17.31
N HIS A 54 -5.49 10.28 -18.22
CA HIS A 54 -5.22 11.68 -18.46
C HIS A 54 -6.50 12.47 -18.24
N LEU A 55 -6.42 13.57 -17.50
CA LEU A 55 -7.55 14.48 -17.32
C LEU A 55 -7.70 15.35 -18.58
N ARG A 56 -8.92 15.49 -19.10
CA ARG A 56 -9.17 16.31 -20.30
C ARG A 56 -8.90 17.78 -20.02
N ASP A 57 -8.28 18.47 -20.99
CA ASP A 57 -7.98 19.93 -20.97
C ASP A 57 -9.23 20.84 -20.84
N GLY A 58 -10.44 20.27 -20.87
CA GLY A 58 -11.71 20.97 -20.62
C GLY A 58 -12.02 21.23 -19.14
N ILE A 59 -11.16 20.79 -18.21
CA ILE A 59 -11.30 21.16 -16.81
C ILE A 59 -10.70 22.56 -16.63
N LEU A 60 -11.52 23.62 -16.63
CA LEU A 60 -11.06 24.97 -16.28
C LEU A 60 -10.26 24.94 -14.97
N MET A 61 -8.98 25.23 -15.04
CA MET A 61 -8.10 25.24 -13.87
C MET A 61 -7.94 26.68 -13.38
N ARG A 62 -8.38 26.96 -12.16
CA ARG A 62 -8.12 28.26 -11.54
C ARG A 62 -6.80 28.20 -10.75
N PRO A 63 -5.94 29.22 -10.85
CA PRO A 63 -4.83 29.38 -9.93
C PRO A 63 -5.35 29.45 -8.50
N ILE A 64 -4.69 28.75 -7.58
CA ILE A 64 -5.04 28.71 -6.18
C ILE A 64 -4.50 29.98 -5.49
N ALA A 65 -5.40 30.81 -4.95
CA ALA A 65 -5.00 31.89 -4.05
C ALA A 65 -4.42 31.30 -2.75
N GLU A 66 -3.28 31.84 -2.29
CA GLU A 66 -2.52 31.28 -1.16
C GLU A 66 -3.37 31.12 0.11
N SER A 67 -4.21 32.12 0.40
CA SER A 67 -5.11 32.13 1.56
C SER A 67 -6.16 31.02 1.58
N ARG A 68 -6.43 30.36 0.43
CA ARG A 68 -7.41 29.27 0.31
C ARG A 68 -6.77 27.94 -0.09
N ARG A 69 -5.44 27.88 -0.20
CA ARG A 69 -4.72 26.73 -0.76
C ARG A 69 -5.01 25.43 -0.03
N ALA A 70 -4.87 25.40 1.29
CA ALA A 70 -5.09 24.20 2.08
C ALA A 70 -6.55 23.68 1.96
N ALA A 71 -7.53 24.59 1.98
CA ALA A 71 -8.95 24.22 1.85
C ALA A 71 -9.24 23.62 0.47
N ILE A 72 -8.71 24.22 -0.60
CA ILE A 72 -8.90 23.76 -1.98
C ILE A 72 -8.19 22.41 -2.22
N ILE A 73 -6.99 22.22 -1.70
CA ILE A 73 -6.27 20.94 -1.77
C ILE A 73 -7.10 19.84 -1.10
N ASN A 74 -7.61 20.11 0.11
CA ASN A 74 -8.42 19.14 0.84
C ASN A 74 -9.73 18.82 0.11
N SER A 75 -10.44 19.81 -0.43
CA SER A 75 -11.66 19.56 -1.22
C SER A 75 -11.35 18.78 -2.50
N THR A 76 -10.24 19.07 -3.16
CA THR A 76 -9.81 18.36 -4.37
C THR A 76 -9.57 16.88 -4.10
N TRP A 77 -8.84 16.54 -3.03
CA TRP A 77 -8.61 15.15 -2.65
C TRP A 77 -9.88 14.43 -2.20
N PHE A 78 -10.79 15.13 -1.52
CA PHE A 78 -12.08 14.56 -1.13
C PHE A 78 -12.95 14.22 -2.35
N GLU A 79 -13.06 15.11 -3.34
CA GLU A 79 -13.76 14.81 -4.58
C GLU A 79 -13.08 13.69 -5.37
N ALA A 80 -11.74 13.69 -5.40
CA ALA A 80 -10.98 12.65 -6.06
C ALA A 80 -11.24 11.26 -5.46
N MET A 81 -11.31 11.18 -4.13
CA MET A 81 -11.63 9.96 -3.38
C MET A 81 -13.02 9.44 -3.73
N LYS A 82 -14.04 10.31 -3.81
CA LYS A 82 -15.40 9.89 -4.17
C LYS A 82 -15.44 9.19 -5.51
N LEU A 83 -14.81 9.80 -6.51
CA LEU A 83 -14.77 9.22 -7.85
C LEU A 83 -13.97 7.91 -7.88
N LEU A 84 -12.87 7.82 -7.13
CA LEU A 84 -12.09 6.59 -7.01
C LEU A 84 -12.92 5.45 -6.37
N LYS A 85 -13.74 5.74 -5.34
CA LYS A 85 -14.68 4.79 -4.76
C LYS A 85 -15.74 4.33 -5.78
N GLN A 86 -16.27 5.26 -6.57
CA GLN A 86 -17.25 4.93 -7.63
C GLN A 86 -16.65 4.02 -8.71
N MET A 87 -15.42 4.30 -9.14
CA MET A 87 -14.69 3.48 -10.11
C MET A 87 -14.51 2.05 -9.63
N LEU A 88 -14.15 1.87 -8.35
CA LEU A 88 -14.01 0.56 -7.73
C LEU A 88 -15.34 -0.18 -7.61
N ALA A 89 -16.40 0.51 -7.21
CA ALA A 89 -17.73 -0.07 -7.15
C ALA A 89 -18.21 -0.56 -8.54
N TYR A 90 -17.88 0.18 -9.61
CA TYR A 90 -18.17 -0.24 -10.97
C TYR A 90 -17.37 -1.48 -11.39
N ALA A 91 -16.09 -1.56 -10.99
CA ALA A 91 -15.24 -2.72 -11.25
C ALA A 91 -15.65 -3.96 -10.44
N ASN A 92 -16.38 -3.79 -9.34
CA ASN A 92 -16.84 -4.88 -8.49
C ASN A 92 -18.31 -4.71 -8.06
N PRO A 93 -19.27 -4.89 -8.97
CA PRO A 93 -20.69 -4.64 -8.72
C PRO A 93 -21.32 -5.62 -7.71
N HIS A 94 -20.63 -6.71 -7.37
CA HIS A 94 -21.11 -7.76 -6.48
C HIS A 94 -20.51 -7.71 -5.07
N ASN A 95 -19.56 -6.81 -4.81
CA ASN A 95 -18.93 -6.66 -3.50
C ASN A 95 -18.71 -5.18 -3.17
N PHE A 96 -19.59 -4.64 -2.34
CA PHE A 96 -19.62 -3.21 -1.99
C PHE A 96 -18.60 -2.83 -0.91
N ASP A 97 -17.99 -3.81 -0.23
CA ASP A 97 -17.00 -3.55 0.82
C ASP A 97 -15.64 -3.19 0.19
N LEU A 98 -15.15 -1.98 0.49
CA LEU A 98 -13.80 -1.60 0.11
C LEU A 98 -12.76 -2.38 0.93
N PRO A 99 -11.64 -2.79 0.33
CA PRO A 99 -10.52 -3.39 1.06
C PRO A 99 -10.01 -2.49 2.18
N PRO A 100 -9.57 -3.03 3.32
CA PRO A 100 -9.07 -2.20 4.42
C PRO A 100 -7.87 -1.31 4.06
N ASP A 101 -6.95 -1.81 3.22
CA ASP A 101 -5.81 -1.02 2.72
C ASP A 101 -6.24 0.11 1.77
N PHE A 102 -7.29 -0.10 1.00
CA PHE A 102 -7.90 0.93 0.17
C PHE A 102 -8.71 1.93 1.00
N LEU A 103 -9.40 1.47 2.04
CA LEU A 103 -10.04 2.35 3.02
C LEU A 103 -8.99 3.23 3.71
N HIS A 104 -7.82 2.69 4.03
CA HIS A 104 -6.69 3.46 4.56
C HIS A 104 -6.25 4.58 3.60
N LEU A 105 -6.17 4.31 2.29
CA LEU A 105 -5.94 5.35 1.28
C LEU A 105 -7.06 6.40 1.29
N CYS A 106 -8.33 5.98 1.30
CA CYS A 106 -9.46 6.90 1.33
C CYS A 106 -9.43 7.82 2.56
N ASN A 107 -9.15 7.25 3.73
CA ASN A 107 -9.00 8.01 4.98
C ASN A 107 -7.83 9.00 4.87
N THR A 108 -6.72 8.59 4.24
CA THR A 108 -5.58 9.47 3.96
C THR A 108 -5.97 10.62 3.03
N MET A 109 -6.84 10.39 2.04
CA MET A 109 -7.33 11.42 1.11
C MET A 109 -8.34 12.37 1.78
N GLU A 110 -9.18 11.88 2.68
CA GLU A 110 -10.22 12.65 3.37
C GLU A 110 -9.68 13.46 4.57
N ASN A 111 -8.71 12.92 5.31
CA ASN A 111 -8.26 13.51 6.57
C ASN A 111 -7.53 14.85 6.37
N ARG A 112 -8.12 15.96 6.80
CA ARG A 112 -7.56 17.31 6.61
C ARG A 112 -6.25 17.58 7.37
N TYR A 113 -5.92 16.74 8.35
CA TYR A 113 -4.74 16.88 9.21
C TYR A 113 -3.55 16.05 8.72
N GLU A 114 -3.76 15.09 7.82
CA GLU A 114 -2.66 14.33 7.23
C GLU A 114 -1.98 15.17 6.14
N PRO A 115 -0.64 15.13 6.04
CA PRO A 115 0.08 15.71 4.91
C PRO A 115 -0.52 15.22 3.60
N LYS A 116 -0.91 16.15 2.72
CA LYS A 116 -1.38 15.84 1.37
C LYS A 116 -0.24 16.05 0.39
N GLY A 117 -0.16 15.19 -0.62
CA GLY A 117 0.88 15.30 -1.63
C GLY A 117 1.21 13.95 -2.23
N MET A 118 2.50 13.65 -2.37
CA MET A 118 2.96 12.43 -3.06
C MET A 118 2.56 11.13 -2.36
N ASN A 119 2.21 11.21 -1.08
CA ASN A 119 1.77 10.07 -0.28
C ASN A 119 0.48 9.42 -0.78
N ILE A 120 -0.33 10.17 -1.53
CA ILE A 120 -1.59 9.70 -2.10
C ILE A 120 -1.35 8.91 -3.40
N PRO A 121 -0.72 9.46 -4.46
CA PRO A 121 -0.47 8.71 -5.69
C PRO A 121 0.51 7.55 -5.51
N TYR A 122 1.42 7.62 -4.55
CA TYR A 122 2.34 6.52 -4.25
C TYR A 122 1.93 5.71 -3.02
N HIS A 123 0.65 5.71 -2.64
CA HIS A 123 0.19 4.93 -1.50
C HIS A 123 0.32 3.41 -1.76
N ALA A 124 0.73 2.64 -0.75
CA ALA A 124 0.99 1.21 -0.90
C ALA A 124 -0.21 0.36 -1.36
N SER A 125 -1.45 0.80 -1.07
CA SER A 125 -2.66 0.11 -1.55
C SER A 125 -2.79 0.13 -3.08
N LEU A 126 -2.11 1.05 -3.76
CA LEU A 126 -2.09 1.14 -5.22
C LEU A 126 -1.04 0.20 -5.84
N LEU A 127 -0.16 -0.42 -5.05
CA LEU A 127 0.84 -1.35 -5.57
C LEU A 127 0.17 -2.63 -6.10
N PRO A 128 0.57 -3.11 -7.30
CA PRO A 128 0.26 -4.46 -7.75
C PRO A 128 0.80 -5.52 -6.78
N LEU A 129 0.20 -6.71 -6.76
CA LEU A 129 0.58 -7.80 -5.83
C LEU A 129 2.09 -8.12 -5.84
N HIS A 130 2.70 -8.29 -7.01
CA HIS A 130 4.15 -8.52 -7.13
C HIS A 130 4.97 -7.38 -6.49
N SER A 131 4.59 -6.13 -6.75
CA SER A 131 5.26 -4.97 -6.19
C SER A 131 5.07 -4.86 -4.68
N ARG A 132 3.94 -5.32 -4.12
CA ARG A 132 3.73 -5.38 -2.66
C ARG A 132 4.70 -6.35 -1.99
N GLN A 133 4.89 -7.54 -2.56
CA GLN A 133 5.88 -8.49 -2.07
C GLN A 133 7.28 -7.88 -2.10
N GLN A 134 7.64 -7.25 -3.22
CA GLN A 134 8.93 -6.60 -3.39
C GLN A 134 9.13 -5.46 -2.39
N ALA A 135 8.12 -4.60 -2.17
CA ALA A 135 8.17 -3.52 -1.20
C ALA A 135 8.41 -4.02 0.24
N LEU A 136 7.78 -5.13 0.64
CA LEU A 136 8.02 -5.75 1.95
C LEU A 136 9.44 -6.31 2.07
N LEU A 137 9.98 -6.91 1.00
CA LEU A 137 11.35 -7.41 0.96
C LEU A 137 12.36 -6.26 1.08
N ASP A 138 12.14 -5.17 0.35
CA ASP A 138 13.02 -4.01 0.40
C ASP A 138 12.96 -3.31 1.76
N ALA A 139 11.76 -3.21 2.34
CA ALA A 139 11.60 -2.69 3.70
C ALA A 139 12.29 -3.58 4.73
N PHE A 140 12.19 -4.92 4.62
CA PHE A 140 12.95 -5.83 5.48
C PHE A 140 14.46 -5.61 5.36
N ASN A 141 14.98 -5.53 4.14
CA ASN A 141 16.41 -5.31 3.90
C ASN A 141 16.88 -3.94 4.42
N LEU A 142 16.07 -2.90 4.27
CA LEU A 142 16.34 -1.57 4.80
C LEU A 142 16.42 -1.59 6.33
N LEU A 143 15.42 -2.17 6.99
CA LEU A 143 15.32 -2.20 8.45
C LEU A 143 16.40 -3.07 9.11
N THR A 144 16.79 -4.17 8.47
CA THR A 144 17.77 -5.10 9.04
C THR A 144 19.22 -4.77 8.72
N ASN A 145 19.51 -4.22 7.54
CA ASN A 145 20.89 -4.05 7.08
C ASN A 145 21.37 -2.60 7.05
N ARG A 146 20.46 -1.62 7.04
CA ARG A 146 20.80 -0.21 6.80
C ARG A 146 20.34 0.73 7.91
N MET A 147 19.84 0.17 9.01
CA MET A 147 19.27 0.95 10.10
C MET A 147 19.73 0.40 11.45
N ASN A 148 19.86 1.28 12.44
CA ASN A 148 20.11 0.83 13.81
C ASN A 148 18.88 0.08 14.36
N PHE A 149 19.11 -0.87 15.26
CA PHE A 149 18.06 -1.76 15.76
C PHE A 149 16.91 -1.02 16.46
N ARG A 150 17.21 0.03 17.24
CA ARG A 150 16.20 0.79 17.98
C ARG A 150 15.22 1.50 17.05
N TYR A 151 15.74 2.10 15.98
CA TYR A 151 14.94 2.82 15.00
C TYR A 151 14.16 1.85 14.11
N ALA A 152 14.79 0.74 13.69
CA ALA A 152 14.10 -0.33 12.96
C ALA A 152 12.94 -0.94 13.77
N SER A 153 13.16 -1.13 15.08
CA SER A 153 12.12 -1.58 16.01
C SER A 153 10.98 -0.57 16.12
N TRP A 154 11.26 0.73 16.17
CA TRP A 154 10.23 1.77 16.19
C TRP A 154 9.38 1.80 14.91
N ILE A 155 10.00 1.66 13.73
CA ILE A 155 9.25 1.62 12.46
C ILE A 155 8.34 0.39 12.38
N SER A 156 8.84 -0.75 12.85
CA SER A 156 8.15 -2.05 12.74
C SER A 156 7.31 -2.45 13.96
N CYS A 157 7.19 -1.61 14.99
CA CYS A 157 6.70 -1.99 16.32
C CYS A 157 5.25 -2.51 16.36
N GLU A 158 4.41 -2.07 15.44
CA GLU A 158 2.99 -2.44 15.32
C GLU A 158 2.76 -3.62 14.38
N LEU A 159 3.83 -4.16 13.78
CA LEU A 159 3.77 -5.27 12.83
C LEU A 159 4.11 -6.61 13.52
N PRO A 160 3.44 -7.71 13.16
CA PRO A 160 2.13 -7.70 12.51
C PRO A 160 1.09 -7.10 13.49
N HIS A 161 -0.06 -6.69 12.98
CA HIS A 161 -1.14 -6.20 13.85
C HIS A 161 -1.54 -7.30 14.82
N ARG A 162 -1.21 -7.12 16.11
CA ARG A 162 -1.23 -8.20 17.10
C ARG A 162 -2.62 -8.80 17.29
N THR A 163 -3.66 -7.98 17.13
CA THR A 163 -5.08 -8.38 17.20
C THR A 163 -5.52 -9.21 15.99
N GLU A 164 -4.85 -9.05 14.85
CA GLU A 164 -5.15 -9.71 13.58
C GLU A 164 -4.30 -10.97 13.37
N TRP A 165 -3.11 -11.05 13.97
CA TRP A 165 -2.20 -12.18 13.86
C TRP A 165 -2.84 -13.55 14.20
N PRO A 166 -3.66 -13.69 15.27
CA PRO A 166 -4.34 -14.95 15.54
C PRO A 166 -5.25 -15.40 14.38
N GLN A 167 -5.83 -14.46 13.63
CA GLN A 167 -6.71 -14.73 12.50
C GLN A 167 -5.93 -15.23 11.27
N VAL A 168 -4.70 -14.76 11.07
CA VAL A 168 -3.78 -15.26 10.03
C VAL A 168 -3.48 -16.74 10.24
N LEU A 169 -3.31 -17.15 11.49
CA LEU A 169 -3.02 -18.53 11.86
C LEU A 169 -4.29 -19.39 11.95
N HIS A 170 -5.46 -18.78 12.13
CA HIS A 170 -6.71 -19.50 12.28
C HIS A 170 -7.12 -20.21 10.98
N GLY A 171 -7.40 -21.52 11.06
CA GLY A 171 -7.82 -22.32 9.89
C GLY A 171 -6.70 -22.67 8.90
N ASN A 172 -5.44 -22.27 9.13
CA ASN A 172 -4.32 -22.61 8.26
C ASN A 172 -3.31 -23.54 8.95
N ASN A 173 -3.52 -24.85 8.81
CA ASN A 173 -2.65 -25.87 9.41
C ASN A 173 -1.20 -25.78 8.96
N PHE A 174 -0.96 -25.40 7.70
CA PHE A 174 0.41 -25.23 7.17
C PHE A 174 1.14 -24.10 7.89
N LEU A 175 0.55 -22.90 7.97
CA LEU A 175 1.19 -21.77 8.67
C LEU A 175 1.41 -22.09 10.15
N ARG A 176 0.42 -22.70 10.82
CA ARG A 176 0.57 -23.12 12.23
C ARG A 176 1.72 -24.09 12.43
N GLN A 177 1.84 -25.10 11.56
CA GLN A 177 2.92 -26.06 11.63
C GLN A 177 4.27 -25.41 11.34
N TRP A 178 4.34 -24.56 10.30
CA TRP A 178 5.58 -23.86 9.94
C TRP A 178 6.12 -23.01 11.10
N PHE A 179 5.26 -22.22 11.75
CA PHE A 179 5.69 -21.41 12.91
C PHE A 179 6.10 -22.28 14.11
N ARG A 180 5.40 -23.40 14.34
CA ARG A 180 5.77 -24.37 15.38
C ARG A 180 7.13 -25.02 15.11
N ASP A 181 7.40 -25.44 13.88
CA ASP A 181 8.67 -26.07 13.48
C ASP A 181 9.86 -25.10 13.59
N LYS A 182 9.59 -23.79 13.46
CA LYS A 182 10.58 -22.73 13.71
C LYS A 182 10.72 -22.36 15.19
N GLN A 183 10.08 -23.11 16.09
CA GLN A 183 10.11 -22.90 17.54
C GLN A 183 9.65 -21.49 17.96
N TRP A 184 8.70 -20.92 17.23
CA TRP A 184 8.08 -19.64 17.61
C TRP A 184 6.95 -19.89 18.60
N LEU A 185 7.31 -20.38 19.78
CA LEU A 185 6.39 -20.74 20.83
C LEU A 185 6.65 -19.88 22.08
N ASN A 186 5.57 -19.54 22.79
CA ASN A 186 5.64 -19.06 24.16
C ASN A 186 5.91 -20.25 25.11
N ASP A 187 6.21 -19.96 26.37
CA ASP A 187 6.49 -20.98 27.40
C ASP A 187 5.31 -21.96 27.63
N ASP A 188 4.08 -21.53 27.33
CA ASP A 188 2.86 -22.34 27.40
C ASP A 188 2.60 -23.20 26.14
N GLY A 189 3.52 -23.17 25.16
CA GLY A 189 3.41 -23.92 23.91
C GLY A 189 2.48 -23.29 22.85
N THR A 190 1.94 -22.11 23.11
CA THR A 190 1.16 -21.34 22.11
C THR A 190 2.10 -20.64 21.11
N ILE A 191 1.62 -20.38 19.89
CA ILE A 191 2.45 -19.69 18.87
C ILE A 191 2.68 -18.23 19.32
N LYS A 192 3.94 -17.85 19.46
CA LYS A 192 4.37 -16.48 19.78
C LYS A 192 3.89 -15.52 18.70
N VAL A 193 3.43 -14.33 19.10
CA VAL A 193 3.23 -13.22 18.15
C VAL A 193 4.62 -12.66 17.79
N PRO A 194 5.03 -12.69 16.52
CA PRO A 194 6.34 -12.17 16.13
C PRO A 194 6.43 -10.66 16.34
N THR A 195 7.64 -10.18 16.59
CA THR A 195 8.00 -8.77 16.42
C THR A 195 7.94 -8.39 14.93
N GLY A 196 7.93 -7.08 14.62
CA GLY A 196 7.83 -6.64 13.23
C GLY A 196 8.96 -7.14 12.34
N ILE A 197 10.19 -7.16 12.84
CA ILE A 197 11.35 -7.70 12.11
C ILE A 197 11.23 -9.21 11.94
N GLU A 198 10.84 -9.94 12.99
CA GLU A 198 10.60 -11.39 12.89
C GLU A 198 9.52 -11.67 11.84
N PHE A 199 8.40 -10.95 11.87
CA PHE A 199 7.31 -11.11 10.91
C PHE A 199 7.76 -10.84 9.47
N LEU A 200 8.47 -9.75 9.22
CA LEU A 200 9.00 -9.44 7.89
C LEU A 200 10.00 -10.51 7.41
N TRP A 201 10.82 -11.05 8.33
CA TRP A 201 11.70 -12.17 8.03
C TRP A 201 10.92 -13.44 7.66
N ALA A 202 9.89 -13.80 8.43
CA ALA A 202 9.05 -14.95 8.13
C ALA A 202 8.32 -14.78 6.79
N HIS A 203 7.78 -13.60 6.50
CA HIS A 203 7.18 -13.27 5.21
C HIS A 203 8.17 -13.46 4.06
N ARG A 204 9.39 -12.92 4.20
CA ARG A 204 10.48 -13.11 3.23
C ARG A 204 10.75 -14.59 3.00
N VAL A 205 10.94 -15.37 4.07
CA VAL A 205 11.27 -16.80 3.94
C VAL A 205 10.14 -17.57 3.28
N LEU A 206 8.90 -17.37 3.72
CA LEU A 206 7.73 -18.05 3.18
C LEU A 206 7.48 -17.72 1.71
N CYS A 207 7.48 -16.43 1.36
CA CYS A 207 7.12 -16.01 0.00
C CYS A 207 8.28 -16.23 -0.99
N CYS A 208 9.52 -15.88 -0.63
CA CYS A 208 10.66 -15.95 -1.56
C CYS A 208 11.17 -17.38 -1.79
N HIS A 209 10.94 -18.30 -0.85
CA HIS A 209 11.31 -19.72 -1.00
C HIS A 209 10.10 -20.63 -1.23
N SER A 210 8.92 -20.07 -1.49
CA SER A 210 7.70 -20.85 -1.74
C SER A 210 7.87 -21.86 -2.88
N ASP A 211 8.50 -21.46 -3.99
CA ASP A 211 8.77 -22.35 -5.12
C ASP A 211 9.70 -23.51 -4.74
N ASP A 212 10.75 -23.23 -3.96
CA ASP A 212 11.66 -24.27 -3.46
C ASP A 212 10.95 -25.21 -2.47
N TYR A 213 10.08 -24.67 -1.62
CA TYR A 213 9.25 -25.45 -0.72
C TYR A 213 8.22 -26.29 -1.49
N ALA A 214 7.65 -25.77 -2.57
CA ALA A 214 6.72 -26.51 -3.43
C ALA A 214 7.42 -27.68 -4.12
N ARG A 215 8.62 -27.46 -4.70
CA ARG A 215 9.42 -28.54 -5.29
C ARG A 215 9.81 -29.62 -4.29
N LYS A 216 10.00 -29.26 -3.02
CA LYS A 216 10.32 -30.19 -1.93
C LYS A 216 9.09 -30.82 -1.27
N GLY A 217 7.87 -30.51 -1.73
CA GLY A 217 6.63 -30.98 -1.12
C GLY A 217 6.34 -30.43 0.27
N VAL A 218 7.03 -29.35 0.67
CA VAL A 218 6.91 -28.71 2.00
C VAL A 218 5.77 -27.70 2.03
N CYS A 219 5.52 -26.99 0.92
CA CYS A 219 4.47 -25.97 0.81
C CYS A 219 3.57 -26.27 -0.39
N MET A 220 2.26 -26.24 -0.20
CA MET A 220 1.28 -26.41 -1.30
C MET A 220 0.83 -25.06 -1.91
N TYR A 221 1.29 -23.95 -1.35
CA TYR A 221 0.90 -22.61 -1.76
C TYR A 221 2.01 -21.97 -2.60
N THR A 222 1.58 -21.29 -3.67
CA THR A 222 2.40 -20.31 -4.40
C THR A 222 2.73 -19.10 -3.52
N TRP A 223 3.73 -18.30 -3.88
CA TRP A 223 4.01 -17.07 -3.12
C TRP A 223 2.82 -16.11 -3.13
N GLU A 224 2.05 -16.02 -4.22
CA GLU A 224 0.86 -15.18 -4.32
C GLU A 224 -0.17 -15.59 -3.29
N GLN A 225 -0.42 -16.90 -3.19
CA GLN A 225 -1.37 -17.46 -2.23
C GLN A 225 -0.90 -17.25 -0.79
N LEU A 226 0.40 -17.42 -0.50
CA LEU A 226 0.95 -17.12 0.82
C LEU A 226 0.83 -15.64 1.18
N HIS A 227 1.13 -14.75 0.22
CA HIS A 227 0.99 -13.31 0.41
C HIS A 227 -0.47 -12.96 0.74
N LEU A 228 -1.42 -13.49 -0.04
CA LEU A 228 -2.85 -13.29 0.18
C LEU A 228 -3.34 -13.88 1.51
N LEU A 229 -2.86 -15.05 1.90
CA LEU A 229 -3.24 -15.67 3.18
C LEU A 229 -2.77 -14.85 4.39
N ILE A 230 -1.56 -14.29 4.30
CA ILE A 230 -0.98 -13.48 5.38
C ILE A 230 -1.61 -12.08 5.40
N HIS A 231 -1.60 -11.39 4.27
CA HIS A 231 -2.00 -9.98 4.19
C HIS A 231 -3.49 -9.79 3.96
N GLY A 232 -4.23 -10.80 3.50
CA GLY A 232 -5.70 -10.74 3.46
C GLY A 232 -6.33 -10.70 4.86
N LYS A 233 -5.65 -11.27 5.86
CA LYS A 233 -6.03 -11.22 7.28
C LYS A 233 -5.28 -10.17 8.09
N ASN A 234 -4.22 -9.58 7.53
CA ASN A 234 -3.43 -8.51 8.13
C ASN A 234 -3.16 -7.38 7.09
N PRO A 235 -4.22 -6.73 6.58
CA PRO A 235 -4.14 -5.92 5.36
C PRO A 235 -3.40 -4.59 5.51
N LEU A 236 -3.24 -4.11 6.75
CA LEU A 236 -2.66 -2.80 7.02
C LEU A 236 -1.13 -2.84 7.23
N VAL A 237 -0.50 -4.02 7.24
CA VAL A 237 0.95 -4.16 7.42
C VAL A 237 1.74 -3.26 6.48
N LEU A 238 1.49 -3.38 5.17
CA LEU A 238 2.24 -2.64 4.18
C LEU A 238 1.86 -1.15 4.15
N PRO A 239 0.56 -0.75 4.15
CA PRO A 239 0.18 0.65 4.29
C PRO A 239 0.83 1.37 5.48
N ASP A 240 0.83 0.77 6.67
CA ASP A 240 1.36 1.40 7.88
C ASP A 240 2.88 1.48 7.84
N LEU A 241 3.55 0.41 7.41
CA LEU A 241 5.00 0.41 7.21
C LEU A 241 5.42 1.49 6.22
N HIS A 242 4.70 1.60 5.12
CA HIS A 242 4.93 2.57 4.06
C HIS A 242 4.74 4.01 4.56
N LEU A 243 3.69 4.28 5.33
CA LEU A 243 3.44 5.59 5.95
C LEU A 243 4.52 5.96 6.98
N LYS A 244 4.96 5.01 7.80
CA LYS A 244 6.05 5.24 8.78
C LYS A 244 7.38 5.53 8.09
N LEU A 245 7.72 4.79 7.04
CA LEU A 245 8.93 5.03 6.24
C LEU A 245 8.87 6.41 5.57
N MET A 246 7.71 6.82 5.08
CA MET A 246 7.51 8.16 4.52
C MET A 246 7.66 9.26 5.56
N ARG A 247 7.04 9.13 6.74
CA ARG A 247 7.17 10.10 7.85
C ARG A 247 8.62 10.20 8.35
N ALA A 248 9.36 9.10 8.27
CA ALA A 248 10.80 9.07 8.54
C ALA A 248 11.66 9.64 7.40
N GLY A 249 11.06 9.98 6.25
CA GLY A 249 11.79 10.48 5.08
C GLY A 249 12.60 9.40 4.35
N LEU A 250 12.30 8.12 4.58
CA LEU A 250 13.05 6.97 4.07
C LEU A 250 12.36 6.24 2.92
N LEU A 251 11.16 6.67 2.53
CA LEU A 251 10.37 5.97 1.52
C LEU A 251 11.11 5.86 0.17
N HIS A 252 11.88 6.88 -0.19
CA HIS A 252 12.68 6.90 -1.42
C HIS A 252 13.69 5.73 -1.50
N LEU A 253 14.10 5.17 -0.35
CA LEU A 253 15.01 4.02 -0.27
C LEU A 253 14.36 2.70 -0.67
N LEU A 254 13.03 2.65 -0.76
CA LEU A 254 12.31 1.51 -1.34
C LEU A 254 12.28 1.53 -2.87
N ASP A 255 12.81 2.59 -3.49
CA ASP A 255 12.76 2.84 -4.93
C ASP A 255 11.33 2.78 -5.49
N PRO A 256 10.46 3.75 -5.15
CA PRO A 256 9.08 3.76 -5.62
C PRO A 256 8.96 3.76 -7.15
N ALA A 257 9.98 4.24 -7.87
CA ALA A 257 10.02 4.21 -9.33
C ALA A 257 10.02 2.80 -9.92
N ARG A 258 10.58 1.84 -9.19
CA ARG A 258 10.54 0.42 -9.55
C ARG A 258 9.30 -0.28 -9.02
N LEU A 259 8.77 0.14 -7.88
CA LEU A 259 7.61 -0.51 -7.25
C LEU A 259 6.30 -0.18 -7.95
N PHE A 260 6.13 1.08 -8.35
CA PHE A 260 4.96 1.53 -9.06
C PHE A 260 5.18 1.41 -10.56
N ALA A 261 4.22 0.81 -11.27
CA ALA A 261 4.27 0.67 -12.72
C ALA A 261 4.29 2.03 -13.46
N TYR A 262 3.95 3.10 -12.76
CA TYR A 262 4.03 4.46 -13.23
C TYR A 262 4.68 5.34 -12.18
N THR A 263 5.78 6.00 -12.53
CA THR A 263 6.35 7.09 -11.75
C THR A 263 6.87 8.14 -12.72
N THR A 264 6.32 9.34 -12.67
CA THR A 264 6.89 10.49 -13.40
C THR A 264 8.10 11.09 -12.69
N LYS A 265 8.27 10.77 -11.41
CA LYS A 265 9.34 11.25 -10.54
C LYS A 265 10.51 10.28 -10.42
N ARG A 266 11.73 10.80 -10.39
CA ARG A 266 12.95 10.04 -10.03
C ARG A 266 13.02 9.91 -8.51
N ALA A 267 13.81 8.97 -7.99
CA ALA A 267 14.03 8.78 -6.55
C ALA A 267 14.50 10.07 -5.81
N GLU A 268 15.04 11.03 -6.57
CA GLU A 268 15.51 12.34 -6.10
C GLU A 268 14.38 13.37 -5.84
N ASP A 269 13.18 13.14 -6.40
CA ASP A 269 12.03 14.06 -6.28
C ASP A 269 11.14 13.80 -5.05
N PHE A 270 11.57 12.88 -4.18
CA PHE A 270 10.97 12.59 -2.88
C PHE A 270 11.50 13.61 -1.87
N PRO A 271 10.62 14.34 -1.15
CA PRO A 271 11.05 15.32 -0.18
C PRO A 271 11.86 14.60 0.89
N LEU A 272 13.13 14.99 0.99
CA LEU A 272 13.94 14.70 2.15
C LEU A 272 13.25 15.34 3.35
N PRO A 273 13.25 14.68 4.53
CA PRO A 273 12.73 15.31 5.72
C PRO A 273 13.51 16.60 5.93
N HIS A 274 12.81 17.71 6.16
CA HIS A 274 13.46 18.90 6.66
C HIS A 274 14.22 18.50 7.94
N PRO A 275 15.51 18.80 8.06
CA PRO A 275 16.19 18.57 9.32
C PRO A 275 15.46 19.42 10.35
N THR A 276 14.78 18.75 11.28
CA THR A 276 14.26 19.40 12.48
C THR A 276 15.47 19.90 13.24
N SER A 277 15.69 21.21 13.16
CA SER A 277 16.51 22.00 14.07
C SER A 277 16.03 21.84 15.50
#